data_AF-A0A4Y1ZVB0-F1
#
_entry.id   AF-A0A4Y1ZVB0-F1
#
_cell.length_a   1.000
_cell.length_b   1.000
_cell.length_c   1.000
_cell.angle_alpha   90.00
_cell.angle_beta   90.00
_cell.angle_gamma   90.00
#
_symmetry.space_group_name_H-M   'P 1'
#
loop_
_entity.id
_entity.type
_entity.pdbx_description
1 polymer ?
#
loop_
_entity_poly.entity_id
_entity_poly.type
_entity_poly.pdbx_seq_one_letter_code
_entity_poly.pdbx_strand_id
1 'polypeptide(L)' 'PDLAPSDFHLFGTLKQHLGDQHFADDDDVHHEVLLWMRQQPKEFYAAGIGAMIKRWDKCVNIGGDYVKNKIASK' A
#
# COMPACT_ATOMS: atom_id res chain seq x y z
N PRO A 1 -6.70 9.09 -1.37
CA PRO A 1 -5.94 7.82 -1.22
C PRO A 1 -4.50 7.90 -1.73
N ASP A 2 -4.22 8.84 -2.61
CA ASP A 2 -2.89 9.18 -3.13
C ASP A 2 -1.88 9.69 -2.10
N LEU A 3 -2.32 10.17 -0.92
CA LEU A 3 -1.43 10.71 0.11
C LEU A 3 -1.22 9.81 1.33
N ALA A 4 -2.05 8.77 1.51
CA ALA A 4 -1.93 7.85 2.64
C ALA A 4 -1.05 6.64 2.25
N PRO A 5 0.07 6.36 2.96
CA PRO A 5 0.92 5.22 2.65
C PRO A 5 0.19 3.87 2.70
N SER A 6 -0.85 3.75 3.53
CA SER A 6 -1.73 2.58 3.54
C SER A 6 -2.34 2.33 2.17
N ASP A 7 -2.86 3.37 1.52
CA ASP A 7 -3.62 3.25 0.27
C ASP A 7 -2.72 3.08 -0.95
N PHE A 8 -1.64 3.87 -1.03
CA PHE A 8 -0.80 3.88 -2.23
C PHE A 8 0.34 2.87 -2.23
N HIS A 9 0.65 2.27 -1.07
CA HIS A 9 1.78 1.36 -0.90
C HIS A 9 1.33 0.02 -0.31
N LEU A 10 0.76 0.02 0.90
CA LEU A 10 0.44 -1.21 1.64
C LEU A 10 -0.69 -2.02 0.99
N PHE A 11 -1.86 -1.41 0.80
CA PHE A 11 -3.06 -2.10 0.34
C PHE A 11 -2.97 -2.54 -1.12
N GLY A 12 -2.16 -1.86 -1.94
CA GLY A 12 -1.89 -2.30 -3.31
C GLY A 12 -1.26 -3.68 -3.34
N THR A 13 -0.16 -3.86 -2.60
CA THR A 13 0.56 -5.15 -2.54
C THR A 13 -0.22 -6.20 -1.76
N LEU A 14 -0.90 -5.81 -0.67
CA LEU A 14 -1.75 -6.74 0.09
C LEU A 14 -2.89 -7.29 -0.76
N LYS A 15 -3.57 -6.45 -1.55
CA LYS A 15 -4.62 -6.92 -2.47
C LYS A 15 -4.09 -7.87 -3.54
N GLN A 16 -2.88 -7.66 -4.04
CA GLN A 16 -2.25 -8.59 -4.97
C GLN A 16 -1.95 -9.94 -4.33
N HIS A 17 -1.56 -9.94 -3.05
CA HIS A 17 -1.33 -11.18 -2.30
C HIS A 17 -2.62 -11.96 -2.04
N LEU A 18 -3.69 -11.25 -1.67
CA LEU A 18 -4.98 -11.85 -1.31
C LEU A 18 -5.87 -12.19 -2.53
N GLY A 19 -5.62 -11.60 -3.69
CA GLY A 19 -6.56 -11.53 -4.81
C GLY A 19 -7.08 -12.87 -5.33
N ASP A 20 -6.30 -13.95 -5.19
CA ASP A 20 -6.63 -15.28 -5.69
C ASP A 20 -6.85 -16.32 -4.56
N GLN A 21 -6.98 -15.86 -3.32
CA GLN A 21 -7.13 -16.73 -2.16
C GLN A 21 -8.61 -16.83 -1.72
N HIS A 22 -9.05 -18.03 -1.36
CA HIS A 22 -10.35 -18.27 -0.74
C HIS A 22 -10.15 -18.69 0.72
N PHE A 23 -10.84 -18.00 1.62
CA PHE A 23 -10.77 -18.21 3.06
C PHE A 23 -12.12 -18.73 3.56
N ALA A 24 -12.13 -19.61 4.55
CA ALA A 24 -13.36 -20.21 5.04
C ALA A 24 -14.15 -19.25 5.94
N ASP A 25 -13.44 -18.39 6.67
CA ASP A 25 -14.01 -17.40 7.58
C ASP A 25 -13.12 -16.15 7.74
N ASP A 26 -13.55 -15.22 8.59
CA ASP A 26 -12.84 -13.97 8.86
C ASP A 26 -11.54 -14.17 9.67
N ASP A 27 -11.46 -15.22 10.49
CA ASP A 27 -10.27 -15.52 11.30
C ASP A 27 -9.12 -16.00 10.42
N ASP A 28 -9.42 -16.80 9.39
CA ASP A 28 -8.47 -17.18 8.35
C ASP A 28 -7.88 -15.96 7.62
N VAL A 29 -8.75 -15.00 7.22
CA VAL A 29 -8.31 -13.75 6.56
C VAL A 29 -7.45 -12.92 7.50
N HIS A 30 -7.86 -12.77 8.76
CA HIS A 30 -7.09 -12.03 9.76
C HIS A 30 -5.70 -12.65 9.97
N HIS A 31 -5.63 -13.98 10.07
CA HIS A 31 -4.38 -14.69 10.22
C HIS A 31 -3.44 -14.44 9.04
N GLU A 32 -3.94 -14.60 7.81
CA GLU A 32 -3.14 -14.44 6.60
C GLU A 32 -2.64 -13.00 6.44
N VAL A 33 -3.49 -12.00 6.68
CA VAL A 33 -3.10 -10.58 6.65
C VAL A 33 -1.99 -10.29 7.67
N LEU A 34 -2.13 -10.78 8.91
CA LEU A 34 -1.12 -10.60 9.95
C LEU A 34 0.20 -11.30 9.61
N LEU A 35 0.13 -12.51 9.06
CA LEU A 35 1.30 -13.26 8.64
C LEU A 35 2.03 -12.54 7.50
N TRP A 36 1.31 -12.14 6.45
CA TRP A 36 1.87 -11.40 5.32
C TRP A 36 2.54 -10.10 5.79
N MET A 37 1.90 -9.32 6.66
CA MET A 37 2.47 -8.08 7.19
C MET A 37 3.79 -8.33 7.94
N ARG A 38 3.87 -9.40 8.73
CA ARG A 38 5.10 -9.76 9.48
C ARG A 38 6.23 -10.24 8.58
N GLN A 39 5.92 -10.80 7.41
CA GLN A 39 6.91 -11.25 6.44
C GLN A 39 7.51 -10.10 5.62
N GLN A 40 6.87 -8.92 5.60
CA GLN A 40 7.40 -7.80 4.83
C GLN A 40 8.70 -7.27 5.45
N PRO A 41 9.73 -6.99 4.63
CA PRO A 41 10.99 -6.42 5.12
C PRO A 41 10.76 -5.01 5.68
N LYS A 42 11.62 -4.56 6.60
CA LYS A 42 11.51 -3.20 7.19
C LYS A 42 11.58 -2.12 6.11
N GLU A 43 12.37 -2.38 5.07
CA GLU A 43 12.58 -1.54 3.90
C GLU A 43 11.28 -1.33 3.11
N PHE A 44 10.36 -2.31 3.12
CA PHE A 44 9.05 -2.15 2.49
C PHE A 44 8.27 -1.02 3.16
N TYR A 45 8.17 -1.02 4.50
CA TYR A 45 7.49 0.04 5.24
C TYR A 45 8.21 1.39 5.11
N ALA A 46 9.54 1.39 5.20
CA ALA A 46 10.34 2.59 5.04
C ALA A 46 10.16 3.24 3.65
N ALA A 47 10.02 2.43 2.59
CA ALA A 47 9.77 2.92 1.24
C ALA A 47 8.41 3.64 1.13
N GLY A 48 7.35 3.08 1.74
CA GLY A 48 6.04 3.72 1.77
C GLY A 48 6.06 5.08 2.48
N ILE A 49 6.70 5.15 3.65
CA ILE A 49 6.86 6.40 4.41
C ILE A 49 7.73 7.40 3.63
N GLY A 50 8.85 6.96 3.04
CA GLY A 50 9.72 7.84 2.25
C GLY A 50 9.05 8.39 0.99
N ALA A 51 8.16 7.61 0.35
CA ALA A 51 7.39 8.06 -0.79
C ALA A 51 6.35 9.13 -0.43
N MET A 52 5.91 9.20 0.83
CA MET A 52 4.94 10.19 1.32
C MET A 52 5.44 11.62 1.15
N ILE A 53 6.71 11.89 1.48
CA ILE A 53 7.31 13.23 1.37
C ILE A 53 7.23 13.75 -0.07
N LYS A 54 7.60 12.90 -1.04
CA LYS A 54 7.55 13.25 -2.48
C LYS A 54 6.13 13.51 -2.97
N ARG A 55 5.15 12.79 -2.42
CA ARG A 55 3.73 12.93 -2.80
C ARG A 55 3.13 14.21 -2.24
N TRP A 56 3.46 14.56 -1.00
CA TRP A 56 3.04 15.84 -0.40
C TRP A 56 3.59 17.03 -1.16
N ASP A 57 4.89 17.02 -1.49
CA ASP A 57 5.49 18.07 -2.32
C ASP A 57 4.75 18.22 -3.66
N LYS A 58 4.52 17.09 -4.35
CA LYS A 58 3.77 17.09 -5.60
C LYS A 58 2.35 17.63 -5.45
N CYS A 59 1.63 17.25 -4.38
CA CYS A 59 0.28 17.73 -4.08
C CYS A 59 0.24 19.25 -3.96
N VAL A 60 1.18 19.83 -3.20
CA VAL A 60 1.31 21.29 -3.04
C VAL A 60 1.59 21.96 -4.39
N ASN A 61 2.51 21.39 -5.18
CA ASN A 61 2.92 21.94 -6.47
C ASN A 61 1.80 21.91 -7.53
N ILE A 62 0.77 21.07 -7.38
CA ILE A 62 -0.39 21.03 -8.27
C ILE A 62 -1.63 21.69 -7.66
N GLY A 63 -1.46 22.52 -6.63
CA GLY A 63 -2.56 23.27 -6.03
C GLY A 63 -3.55 22.42 -5.24
N GLY A 64 -3.12 21.26 -4.74
CA GLY A 64 -3.96 20.32 -4.01
C GLY A 64 -4.77 19.36 -4.88
N ASP A 65 -4.53 19.33 -6.20
CA ASP A 65 -5.16 18.34 -7.09
C ASP A 65 -4.63 16.91 -6.83
N TYR A 66 -5.31 15.91 -7.38
CA TYR A 66 -5.04 14.50 -7.18
C TYR A 66 -3.66 14.05 -7.68
N VAL A 67 -2.90 13.39 -6.80
CA VAL A 67 -1.60 12.82 -7.13
C VAL A 67 -1.76 11.41 -7.71
N LYS A 68 -1.65 11.29 -9.05
CA LYS A 68 -1.69 9.97 -9.71
C LYS A 68 -0.58 9.03 -9.22
N ASN A 69 -1.00 7.83 -8.80
CA ASN A 69 -0.11 6.67 -8.63
C ASN A 69 0.38 6.19 -9.99
N LYS A 70 1.70 6.14 -10.20
CA LYS A 70 2.27 5.31 -11.25
C LYS A 70 2.20 3.87 -10.74
N ILE A 71 1.14 3.15 -11.10
CA ILE A 71 1.17 1.69 -10.98
C ILE A 71 2.24 1.24 -11.98
N ALA A 72 3.34 0.68 -11.49
CA ALA A 72 4.30 0.03 -12.35
C ALA A 72 3.59 -1.22 -12.90
N SER A 73 3.02 -1.12 -14.10
CA SER A 73 2.72 -2.30 -14.92
C SER A 73 4.04 -3.05 -15.11
N LYS A 74 4.08 -4.29 -14.60
CA LYS A 74 4.98 -5.31 -15.15
C LYS A 74 4.46 -5.73 -16.51
#